data_AF-A0A6A8FJ61-F1
#
_entry.id   AF-A0A6A8FJ61-F1
#
_cell.length_a   1.000
_cell.length_b   1.000
_cell.length_c   1.000
_cell.angle_alpha   90.00
_cell.angle_beta   90.00
_cell.angle_gamma   90.00
#
_symmetry.space_group_name_H-M   'P 1'
#
loop_
_entity.id
_entity.type
_entity.pdbx_description
1 polymer ?
#
loop_
_entity_poly.entity_id
_entity_poly.type
_entity_poly.pdbx_seq_one_letter_code
_entity_poly.pdbx_strand_id
1 'polypeptide(L)' 'MADTDLQKILDAAIYQSKPGNQIIKETNISHTSAYRKIRWLVEEKLLIIDKIEITEDGKKSSLFRTILKSFNVKYEYNNV' A
#
# COMPACT_ATOMS: atom_id res chain seq x y z
N MET A 1 7.59 -7.01 17.03
CA MET A 1 8.17 -7.13 15.68
C MET A 1 7.28 -6.31 14.75
N ALA A 2 7.76 -5.19 14.24
CA ALA A 2 6.96 -4.33 13.36
C ALA A 2 6.75 -5.05 12.01
N ASP A 3 5.53 -5.02 11.49
CA ASP A 3 5.17 -5.69 10.23
C ASP A 3 5.73 -4.89 9.03
N THR A 4 7.02 -5.10 8.73
CA THR A 4 7.75 -4.39 7.67
C THR A 4 7.13 -4.58 6.29
N ASP A 5 6.33 -5.62 6.10
CA ASP A 5 5.66 -5.89 4.83
C ASP A 5 4.57 -4.86 4.53
N LEU A 6 3.85 -4.39 5.56
CA LEU A 6 2.86 -3.33 5.38
C LEU A 6 3.53 -2.02 4.95
N GLN A 7 4.65 -1.68 5.58
CA GLN A 7 5.44 -0.51 5.20
C GLN A 7 5.92 -0.62 3.75
N LYS A 8 6.49 -1.76 3.35
CA LYS A 8 6.92 -1.98 1.96
C LYS A 8 5.79 -1.80 0.94
N ILE A 9 4.58 -2.27 1.25
CA ILE A 9 3.41 -2.11 0.37
C ILE A 9 3.04 -0.62 0.24
N LEU A 10 3.05 0.11 1.35
CA LEU A 10 2.74 1.54 1.36
C LEU A 10 3.81 2.35 0.59
N ASP A 11 5.09 2.04 0.81
CA ASP A 11 6.21 2.68 0.12
C ASP A 11 6.18 2.41 -1.39
N ALA A 12 5.81 1.20 -1.80
CA ALA A 12 5.69 0.86 -3.23
C ALA A 12 4.65 1.73 -3.96
N ALA A 13 3.57 2.13 -3.29
CA ALA A 13 2.44 2.86 -3.88
C ALA A 13 2.37 4.36 -3.47
N ILE A 14 3.43 4.91 -2.87
CA ILE A 14 3.44 6.26 -2.29
C ILE A 14 3.51 7.39 -3.32
N TYR A 15 4.28 7.20 -4.38
CA TYR A 15 4.49 8.21 -5.43
C TYR A 15 3.50 8.05 -6.58
N GLN A 16 3.23 6.81 -6.97
CA GLN A 16 2.36 6.48 -8.09
C GLN A 16 1.43 5.32 -7.74
N SER A 17 0.23 5.38 -8.30
CA SER A 17 -0.74 4.29 -8.26
C SER A 17 -0.23 3.09 -9.04
N LYS A 18 -0.28 1.88 -8.45
CA LYS A 18 0.25 0.65 -9.05
C LYS A 18 -0.72 -0.51 -8.97
N PRO A 19 -0.76 -1.41 -9.96
CA PRO A 19 -1.56 -2.63 -9.87
C PRO A 19 -0.99 -3.58 -8.82
N GLY A 20 -1.86 -4.41 -8.22
CA GLY A 20 -1.47 -5.30 -7.12
C GLY A 20 -0.33 -6.26 -7.46
N ASN A 21 -0.28 -6.76 -8.70
CA ASN A 21 0.81 -7.62 -9.18
C ASN A 21 2.18 -6.91 -9.18
N GLN A 22 2.22 -5.62 -9.50
CA GLN A 22 3.44 -4.83 -9.49
C GLN A 22 3.92 -4.59 -8.05
N ILE A 23 3.00 -4.28 -7.14
CA ILE A 23 3.31 -4.15 -5.70
C ILE A 23 3.91 -5.46 -5.16
N ILE A 24 3.34 -6.60 -5.52
CA ILE A 24 3.84 -7.92 -5.13
C ILE A 24 5.28 -8.13 -5.62
N LYS A 25 5.54 -7.80 -6.89
CA LYS A 25 6.86 -7.96 -7.51
C LYS A 25 7.91 -7.06 -6.84
N GLU A 26 7.57 -5.82 -6.51
CA GLU A 26 8.50 -4.86 -5.90
C GLU A 26 8.79 -5.15 -4.43
N THR A 27 7.79 -5.64 -3.68
CA THR A 27 7.92 -5.90 -2.24
C THR A 27 8.52 -7.27 -1.91
N ASN A 28 8.56 -8.19 -2.88
CA ASN A 28 8.99 -9.58 -2.73
C ASN A 28 8.22 -10.34 -1.63
N ILE A 29 6.95 -9.97 -1.42
CA ILE A 29 6.04 -10.65 -0.49
C ILE A 29 5.33 -11.78 -1.25
N SER A 30 5.06 -12.90 -0.59
CA SER A 30 4.30 -13.99 -1.22
C SER A 30 2.92 -13.51 -1.67
N HIS A 31 2.49 -13.96 -2.86
CA HIS A 31 1.27 -13.49 -3.54
C HIS A 31 0.04 -13.42 -2.62
N THR A 32 -0.26 -14.52 -1.92
CA THR A 32 -1.42 -14.62 -1.01
C THR A 32 -1.30 -13.66 0.19
N SER A 33 -0.10 -13.56 0.78
CA SER A 33 0.14 -12.67 1.92
C SER A 33 0.02 -11.21 1.52
N ALA A 34 0.58 -10.85 0.36
CA ALA A 34 0.51 -9.50 -0.17
C ALA A 34 -0.94 -9.08 -0.43
N TYR A 35 -1.76 -9.90 -1.08
CA TYR A 35 -3.18 -9.58 -1.30
C TYR A 35 -3.96 -9.45 0.01
N ARG A 36 -3.70 -10.31 0.99
CA ARG A 36 -4.33 -10.19 2.33
C ARG A 36 -3.94 -8.87 3.01
N LYS A 37 -2.67 -8.49 2.95
CA LYS A 37 -2.14 -7.24 3.52
C LYS A 37 -2.64 -6.01 2.77
N ILE A 38 -2.67 -6.03 1.44
CA ILE A 38 -3.25 -4.96 0.60
C ILE A 38 -4.72 -4.76 0.97
N ARG A 39 -5.50 -5.85 1.05
CA ARG A 39 -6.90 -5.78 1.46
C ARG A 39 -7.05 -5.14 2.84
N TRP A 40 -6.26 -5.57 3.81
CA TRP A 40 -6.28 -5.00 5.15
C TRP A 40 -5.93 -3.50 5.14
N LEU A 41 -4.89 -3.08 4.40
CA LEU A 41 -4.53 -1.67 4.27
C LEU A 41 -5.63 -0.81 3.61
N VAL A 42 -6.43 -1.40 2.72
CA VAL A 42 -7.61 -0.73 2.14
C VAL A 42 -8.74 -0.62 3.16
N GLU A 43 -8.99 -1.67 3.94
CA GLU A 43 -9.98 -1.67 5.02
C GLU A 43 -9.64 -0.63 6.09
N GLU A 44 -8.36 -0.48 6.45
CA GLU A 44 -7.84 0.54 7.37
C GLU A 44 -7.68 1.94 6.76
N LYS A 45 -8.02 2.11 5.47
CA LYS A 45 -7.90 3.38 4.73
C LYS A 45 -6.48 3.96 4.74
N LEU A 46 -5.46 3.11 4.73
CA LEU A 46 -4.06 3.51 4.53
C LEU A 46 -3.67 3.44 3.04
N LEU A 47 -4.38 2.59 2.29
CA LEU A 47 -4.26 2.40 0.85
C LEU A 47 -5.64 2.58 0.21
N ILE A 48 -5.71 3.14 -0.99
CA ILE A 48 -6.97 3.32 -1.74
C ILE A 48 -6.87 2.68 -3.11
N ILE A 49 -8.02 2.30 -3.67
CA ILE A 49 -8.15 2.00 -5.09
C ILE A 49 -8.30 3.36 -5.81
N ASP A 50 -7.24 3.78 -6.50
CA ASP A 50 -7.19 5.06 -7.22
C ASP A 50 -7.96 4.95 -8.54
N LYS A 51 -7.69 3.89 -9.31
CA LYS A 51 -8.25 3.67 -10.65
C LYS A 51 -8.45 2.19 -10.94
N ILE A 52 -9.29 1.90 -11.91
CA ILE A 52 -9.43 0.56 -12.49
C ILE A 52 -9.03 0.65 -13.95
N GLU A 53 -8.03 -0.12 -14.35
CA GLU A 53 -7.59 -0.24 -15.73
C GLU A 53 -8.10 -1.56 -16.33
N ILE A 54 -8.46 -1.51 -17.62
CA ILE A 54 -8.79 -2.70 -18.39
C ILE A 54 -7.54 -3.04 -19.20
N THR A 55 -6.94 -4.19 -18.89
CA THR A 55 -5.79 -4.72 -19.62
C THR A 55 -6.19 -5.11 -21.05
N GLU A 56 -5.22 -5.25 -21.95
CA GLU A 56 -5.46 -5.65 -23.36
C GLU A 56 -6.21 -6.99 -23.47
N ASP A 57 -6.07 -7.87 -22.47
CA ASP A 57 -6.78 -9.14 -22.32
C ASP A 57 -8.19 -8.99 -21.72
N GLY A 58 -8.71 -7.76 -21.61
CA GLY A 58 -10.02 -7.45 -21.05
C GLY A 58 -10.14 -7.61 -19.52
N LYS A 59 -9.06 -8.01 -18.83
CA LYS A 59 -9.09 -8.15 -17.35
C LYS A 59 -9.06 -6.79 -16.67
N LYS A 60 -9.91 -6.62 -15.66
CA LYS A 60 -9.92 -5.45 -14.77
C LYS A 60 -8.77 -5.57 -13.77
N SER A 61 -7.97 -4.52 -13.65
CA SER A 61 -6.88 -4.40 -12.69
C SER A 61 -7.08 -3.14 -11.85
N SER A 62 -7.17 -3.30 -10.53
CA SER A 62 -7.25 -2.18 -9.61
C SER A 62 -5.86 -1.63 -9.32
N LEU A 63 -5.69 -0.31 -9.45
CA LEU A 63 -4.48 0.40 -9.09
C LEU A 63 -4.61 0.97 -7.68
N PHE A 64 -3.60 0.74 -6.87
CA PHE A 64 -3.56 1.13 -5.47
C PHE A 64 -2.62 2.31 -5.24
N ARG A 65 -3.02 3.23 -4.36
CA ARG A 65 -2.21 4.40 -3.96
C ARG A 65 -2.23 4.58 -2.45
N THR A 66 -1.10 4.96 -1.87
CA THR A 66 -0.99 5.28 -0.45
C THR A 66 -1.55 6.67 -0.16
N ILE A 67 -2.31 6.80 0.93
CA ILE A 67 -2.90 8.10 1.32
C ILE A 67 -1.85 9.00 1.98
N LEU A 68 -0.99 8.43 2.81
CA LEU A 68 0.00 9.16 3.62
C LEU A 68 1.36 9.17 2.92
N LYS A 69 1.85 10.35 2.56
CA LYS A 69 3.19 10.50 1.97
C LYS A 69 4.31 10.65 3.00
N SER A 70 3.98 11.20 4.16
CA SER A 70 4.92 11.38 5.27
C SER A 70 4.14 11.72 6.53
N PHE A 71 4.64 11.27 7.68
CA PHE A 71 4.16 11.70 9.00
C PHE A 71 5.38 11.96 9.89
N ASN A 72 5.41 13.11 10.56
CA ASN A 72 6.48 13.48 11.49
C ASN A 72 5.90 13.51 12.90
N VAL A 73 6.40 12.65 13.78
CA VAL A 73 6.02 12.63 15.19
C VAL A 73 7.07 13.41 15.98
N LYS A 74 6.63 14.46 16.66
CA LYS A 74 7.43 15.17 17.65
C LYS A 74 6.84 14.90 19.03
N TYR A 75 7.67 14.43 19.94
CA TYR A 75 7.30 14.27 21.35
C TYR A 75 7.85 15.48 22.10
N GLU A 76 6.94 16.25 22.71
CA GLU A 76 7.32 17.31 23.63
C GLU A 76 7.07 16.80 25.05
N TYR A 77 8.16 16.67 25.82
CA TYR A 77 8.07 16.37 27.24
C TYR A 77 7.76 17.67 27.98
N ASN A 78 6.48 17.95 28.21
CA ASN A 78 6.08 19.01 29.12
C ASN A 78 6.38 18.55 30.55
N ASN A 79 7.50 19.03 31.09
CA ASN A 79 7.71 19.09 32.55
C ASN A 79 6.67 20.07 33.12
N VAL A 80 5.51 19.57 33.50
CA VAL A 80 4.58 20.26 34.42
C VAL A 80 4.63 19.53 35.74
#